data_AF-A0A370AMN0-F1
#
_entry.id   AF-A0A370AMN0-F1
#
_cell.length_a   1.000
_cell.length_b   1.000
_cell.length_c   1.000
_cell.angle_alpha   90.00
_cell.angle_beta   90.00
_cell.angle_gamma   90.00
#
_symmetry.space_group_name_H-M   'P 1'
#
loop_
_entity.id
_entity.type
_entity.pdbx_description
1 polymer ?
#
loop_
_entity_poly.entity_id
_entity_poly.type
_entity_poly.pdbx_seq_one_letter_code
_entity_poly.pdbx_strand_id
1 'polypeptide(L)'
;MILHPVKFVNNPETSAGGEQRPLIFDFFEDASVLEIEDQFLFGSEIMVAPVYKESLREREVYLPSGFSWVNAPTQLSPLKEGRR
;
A
#
# COMPACT_ATOMS: atom_id res chain seq x y z
N MET A 1 8.17 -4.45 -4.79
CA MET A 1 8.53 -3.22 -4.07
C MET A 1 7.83 -3.21 -2.72
N ILE A 2 8.53 -2.78 -1.66
CA ILE A 2 7.96 -2.61 -0.31
C ILE A 2 7.87 -1.12 -0.04
N LEU A 3 6.68 -0.66 0.35
CA LEU A 3 6.41 0.73 0.73
C LEU A 3 5.97 0.76 2.20
N HIS A 4 6.24 1.86 2.90
CA HIS A 4 5.76 2.08 4.26
C HIS A 4 4.88 3.33 4.24
N PRO A 5 3.67 3.34 4.83
CA PRO A 5 2.94 4.55 5.09
C PRO A 5 3.63 5.30 6.23
N VAL A 6 3.88 6.58 6.00
CA VAL A 6 4.10 7.55 7.07
C VAL A 6 2.73 8.06 7.49
N LYS A 7 2.33 7.72 8.70
CA LYS A 7 1.13 8.26 9.32
C LYS A 7 1.40 9.69 9.78
N PHE A 8 0.75 10.66 9.16
CA PHE A 8 0.54 11.98 9.76
C PHE A 8 -0.74 11.88 10.60
N VAL A 9 -0.62 11.52 11.88
CA VAL A 9 -1.76 11.17 12.75
C VAL A 9 -2.64 12.37 13.08
N ASN A 10 -3.96 12.19 12.91
CA ASN A 10 -5.02 12.64 13.81
C ASN A 10 -6.13 11.55 13.88
N ASN A 11 -5.79 10.35 14.41
CA ASN A 11 -6.62 9.43 15.22
C ASN A 11 -6.10 7.97 15.12
N PRO A 12 -6.10 7.15 16.20
CA PRO A 12 -5.48 5.83 16.23
C PRO A 12 -6.51 4.70 16.37
N GLU A 13 -6.91 4.06 15.28
CA GLU A 13 -7.64 2.78 15.37
C GLU A 13 -6.99 1.81 14.38
N THR A 14 -6.33 0.79 14.92
CA THR A 14 -5.58 -0.22 14.13
C THR A 14 -6.37 -1.52 14.13
N SER A 15 -6.90 -1.90 12.97
CA SER A 15 -7.68 -3.11 12.77
C SER A 15 -6.81 -4.38 12.87
N ALA A 16 -7.25 -5.32 13.70
CA ALA A 16 -6.61 -6.59 14.02
C ALA A 16 -6.79 -7.66 12.91
N GLY A 17 -6.31 -7.41 11.70
CA GLY A 17 -6.34 -8.35 10.57
C GLY A 17 -4.98 -9.00 10.32
N GLY A 18 -4.98 -10.26 9.85
CA GLY A 18 -3.82 -11.15 9.71
C GLY A 18 -2.62 -10.60 8.93
N GLU A 19 -1.51 -11.35 8.95
CA GLU A 19 -0.20 -10.88 8.48
C GLU A 19 -0.20 -10.38 7.03
N GLN A 20 -1.01 -10.93 6.14
CA GLN A 20 -1.21 -10.43 4.78
C GLN A 20 -2.68 -10.10 4.56
N ARG A 21 -2.98 -8.86 4.17
CA ARG A 21 -4.34 -8.35 4.08
C ARG A 21 -4.59 -7.59 2.77
N PRO A 22 -5.54 -8.03 1.93
CA PRO A 22 -5.91 -7.30 0.72
C PRO A 22 -6.36 -5.86 1.02
N LEU A 23 -6.11 -4.93 0.10
CA LEU A 23 -6.39 -3.50 0.30
C LEU A 23 -7.88 -3.21 0.58
N ILE A 24 -8.79 -3.99 0.00
CA ILE A 24 -10.24 -3.83 0.18
C ILE A 24 -10.68 -3.87 1.66
N PHE A 25 -9.92 -4.51 2.55
CA PHE A 25 -10.27 -4.56 3.97
C PHE A 25 -10.16 -3.21 4.67
N ASP A 26 -9.19 -2.39 4.29
CA ASP A 26 -8.95 -1.08 4.91
C ASP A 26 -9.44 0.08 4.02
N PHE A 27 -9.60 -0.15 2.72
CA PHE A 27 -9.98 0.87 1.73
C PHE A 27 -11.26 0.50 0.95
N PHE A 28 -12.25 -0.11 1.61
CA PHE A 28 -13.47 -0.61 0.95
C PHE A 28 -14.31 0.46 0.23
N GLU A 29 -14.18 1.73 0.62
CA GLU A 29 -14.86 2.86 -0.01
C GLU A 29 -14.22 3.29 -1.34
N ASP A 30 -12.98 2.85 -1.61
CA ASP A 30 -12.26 3.16 -2.83
C ASP A 30 -12.45 2.05 -3.86
N ALA A 31 -13.32 2.27 -4.84
CA ALA A 31 -13.60 1.28 -5.88
C ALA A 31 -12.35 0.81 -6.65
N SER A 32 -11.26 1.60 -6.65
CA SER A 32 -10.01 1.26 -7.33
C SER A 32 -9.34 0.01 -6.73
N VAL A 33 -9.59 -0.29 -5.45
CA VAL A 33 -8.95 -1.45 -4.79
C VAL A 33 -9.66 -2.77 -5.06
N LEU A 34 -10.86 -2.74 -5.64
CA LEU A 34 -11.65 -3.95 -5.95
C LEU A 34 -10.97 -4.84 -6.99
N GLU A 35 -10.20 -4.24 -7.90
CA GLU A 35 -9.50 -4.95 -8.99
C GLU A 35 -8.03 -5.29 -8.63
N ILE A 36 -7.59 -4.96 -7.41
CA ILE A 36 -6.19 -5.11 -7.00
C ILE A 36 -6.00 -6.41 -6.23
N GLU A 37 -5.48 -7.42 -6.90
CA GLU A 37 -5.25 -8.76 -6.34
C GLU A 37 -3.79 -8.98 -5.90
N ASP A 38 -2.86 -8.16 -6.42
CA ASP A 38 -1.42 -8.38 -6.32
C ASP A 38 -0.69 -7.32 -5.48
N GLN A 39 -1.44 -6.64 -4.61
CA GLN A 39 -0.92 -5.68 -3.64
C GLN A 39 -1.72 -5.81 -2.34
N PHE A 40 -1.00 -5.81 -1.21
CA PHE A 40 -1.60 -6.07 0.10
C PHE A 40 -0.86 -5.30 1.19
N LEU A 41 -1.50 -5.18 2.35
CA LEU A 41 -0.88 -4.70 3.58
C LEU A 41 -0.29 -5.87 4.38
N PHE A 42 0.94 -5.69 4.84
CA PHE A 42 1.58 -6.53 5.84
C PHE A 42 1.50 -5.84 7.21
N GLY A 43 0.64 -6.35 8.08
CA GLY A 43 0.18 -5.58 9.24
C GLY A 43 -0.62 -4.34 8.81
N SER A 44 -0.57 -3.27 9.60
CA SER A 44 -1.31 -2.02 9.32
C SER A 44 -0.44 -0.92 8.70
N GLU A 45 0.85 -1.17 8.50
CA GLU A 45 1.84 -0.14 8.19
C GLU A 45 2.87 -0.55 7.15
N ILE A 46 2.68 -1.64 6.42
CA ILE A 46 3.60 -1.98 5.33
C ILE A 46 2.76 -2.36 4.14
N MET A 47 3.04 -1.79 2.98
CA MET A 47 2.39 -2.16 1.74
C MET A 47 3.37 -2.92 0.85
N VAL A 48 2.94 -4.07 0.36
CA VAL A 48 3.74 -4.99 -0.42
C VAL A 48 3.11 -5.15 -1.79
N ALA A 49 3.91 -4.90 -2.83
CA ALA A 49 3.55 -5.08 -4.23
C ALA A 49 4.67 -5.87 -4.93
N PRO A 50 4.65 -7.22 -4.90
CA PRO A 50 5.74 -8.04 -5.41
C PRO A 50 5.85 -7.94 -6.94
N VAL A 51 7.08 -8.02 -7.46
CA VAL A 51 7.33 -8.29 -8.88
C VAL A 51 7.52 -9.81 -9.00
N TYR A 52 6.53 -10.50 -9.55
CA TYR A 52 6.48 -11.97 -9.57
C TYR A 52 6.50 -12.59 -10.97
N LYS A 53 6.44 -11.77 -12.03
CA LYS A 53 6.57 -12.24 -13.41
C LYS A 53 8.03 -12.21 -13.85
N GLU A 54 8.44 -13.23 -14.59
CA GLU A 54 9.80 -13.32 -15.15
C GLU A 54 10.12 -12.10 -16.02
N SER A 55 11.38 -11.67 -16.00
CA SER A 55 11.89 -10.51 -16.74
C SER A 55 11.30 -9.14 -16.39
N LEU A 56 10.31 -9.04 -15.49
CA LEU A 56 9.90 -7.74 -14.96
C LEU A 56 10.94 -7.21 -13.96
N ARG A 57 11.22 -5.91 -14.03
CA ARG A 57 12.11 -5.18 -13.12
C ARG A 57 11.38 -4.10 -12.32
N GLU A 58 10.22 -3.69 -12.82
CA GLU A 58 9.36 -2.68 -12.22
C GLU A 58 7.89 -3.08 -12.40
N ARG A 59 7.02 -2.46 -11.61
CA ARG A 59 5.57 -2.57 -11.71
C ARG A 59 4.92 -1.28 -11.24
N GLU A 60 3.69 -1.07 -11.68
CA GLU A 60 2.82 -0.02 -11.14
C GLU A 60 2.31 -0.42 -9.76
N VAL A 61 2.28 0.53 -8.83
CA VAL A 61 1.80 0.32 -7.47
C VAL A 61 0.70 1.34 -7.23
N TYR A 62 -0.45 0.88 -6.78
CA TYR A 62 -1.52 1.77 -6.36
C TYR A 62 -1.17 2.35 -5.00
N LEU A 63 -1.33 3.64 -4.80
CA LEU A 63 -1.21 4.23 -3.47
C LEU A 63 -2.63 4.64 -3.09
N PRO A 64 -3.21 4.08 -2.02
CA PRO A 64 -4.49 4.56 -1.54
C PRO A 64 -4.35 5.90 -0.82
N SER A 65 -5.34 6.77 -1.03
CA SER A 65 -5.42 8.07 -0.36
C SER A 65 -5.62 7.96 1.16
N GLY A 66 -5.37 9.05 1.88
CA GLY A 66 -5.49 9.10 3.34
C GLY A 66 -4.18 8.79 4.09
N PHE A 67 -3.16 8.30 3.40
CA PHE A 67 -1.82 8.11 3.93
C PHE A 67 -0.77 8.77 3.03
N SER A 68 0.36 9.16 3.62
CA SER A 68 1.55 9.47 2.84
C SER A 68 2.41 8.24 2.75
N TRP A 69 2.78 7.82 1.55
CA TRP A 69 3.57 6.61 1.35
C TRP A 69 5.03 6.97 1.14
N VAL A 70 5.97 6.20 1.70
CA VAL A 70 7.39 6.32 1.41
C VAL A 70 7.93 5.01 0.86
N ASN A 71 8.94 5.13 0.01
CA ASN A 71 9.68 3.96 -0.46
C ASN A 71 10.58 3.46 0.67
N ALA A 72 10.35 2.25 1.16
CA ALA A 72 11.00 1.73 2.36
C ALA A 72 12.54 1.65 2.23
N PRO A 73 13.13 1.12 1.14
CA PRO A 73 14.58 1.10 0.98
C PRO A 73 15.25 2.48 0.99
N THR A 74 14.57 3.52 0.50
CA THR A 74 15.19 4.84 0.28
C THR A 74 14.76 5.89 1.30
N GLN A 75 13.62 5.69 1.98
CA GLN A 75 12.98 6.62 2.92
C GLN A 75 12.93 8.07 2.40
N LEU A 76 12.83 8.24 1.08
CA LEU A 76 12.77 9.54 0.42
C LEU A 76 11.40 10.19 0.64
N SER A 77 11.27 11.41 0.12
CA SER A 77 10.04 12.21 0.15
C SER A 77 8.78 11.39 -0.18
N PRO A 78 7.62 11.76 0.41
CA PRO A 78 6.38 11.05 0.16
C PRO A 78 6.09 10.86 -1.32
N LEU A 79 5.73 9.64 -1.68
CA LEU A 79 5.25 9.26 -3.01
C LEU A 79 3.91 9.95 -3.25
N LYS A 80 3.69 10.40 -4.49
CA LYS A 80 2.44 11.05 -4.88
C LYS A 80 1.33 10.02 -4.99
N GLU A 81 0.19 10.34 -4.37
CA GLU A 81 -1.08 9.65 -4.55
C GLU A 81 -1.53 9.64 -6.02
N GLY A 82 -2.18 8.55 -6.45
CA GLY A 82 -3.14 8.59 -7.54
C GLY A 82 -2.70 8.11 -8.94
N ARG A 83 -3.52 7.15 -9.41
CA ARG A 83 -3.94 6.71 -10.77
C ARG A 83 -2.91 6.46 -11.88
N ARG A 84 -2.87 5.17 -12.27
CA ARG A 84 -2.46 4.57 -13.56
C ARG A 84 -1.48 5.41 -14.39
#